data_AF-A0A455SJJ2-F1
#
_entry.id   AF-A0A455SJJ2-F1
#
_cell.length_a   1.000
_cell.length_b   1.000
_cell.length_c   1.000
_cell.angle_alpha   90.00
_cell.angle_beta   90.00
_cell.angle_gamma   90.00
#
_symmetry.space_group_name_H-M   'P 1'
#
loop_
_entity.id
_entity.type
_entity.pdbx_description
1 polymer ?
#
loop_
_entity_poly.entity_id
_entity_poly.type
_entity_poly.pdbx_seq_one_letter_code
_entity_poly.pdbx_strand_id
1 'polypeptide(L)'
;MFAEDIPQTISRAYQEILEGEAPWVAISEFAHSWFGYYPQRREELVREPIEPGETQELRQWAAFCAASVEYLCQKDQIACPDWVHNPHFSLPEPFYTHPLATRKPHIRERLEQEAPPAFAKRNVYCTNRVYANKYEAPPVRRRTA
;
A
#
# COMPACT_ATOMS: atom_id res chain seq x y z
N MET A 1 -24.38 22.66 -3.16
CA MET A 1 -22.91 22.70 -3.38
C MET A 1 -22.40 21.33 -2.99
N PHE A 2 -22.34 20.40 -3.94
CA PHE A 2 -21.72 19.11 -3.64
C PHE A 2 -20.24 19.42 -3.46
N ALA A 3 -19.68 19.11 -2.29
CA ALA A 3 -18.23 19.11 -2.15
C ALA A 3 -17.71 18.20 -3.27
N GLU A 4 -16.84 18.71 -4.14
CA GLU A 4 -16.09 17.84 -5.01
C GLU A 4 -15.37 16.87 -4.09
N ASP A 5 -15.75 15.60 -4.19
CA ASP A 5 -15.28 14.57 -3.29
C ASP A 5 -13.78 14.38 -3.62
N ILE A 6 -12.93 14.93 -2.75
CA ILE A 6 -11.49 15.07 -3.01
C ILE A 6 -10.89 13.66 -2.88
N PRO A 7 -10.29 13.10 -3.95
CA PRO A 7 -9.77 11.73 -3.88
C PRO A 7 -8.69 11.59 -2.81
N GLN A 8 -8.70 10.45 -2.12
CA GLN A 8 -7.61 10.09 -1.23
C GLN A 8 -6.43 9.59 -2.06
N THR A 9 -5.38 10.41 -2.18
CA THR A 9 -4.13 10.03 -2.85
C THR A 9 -3.19 9.30 -1.89
N ILE A 10 -2.19 8.60 -2.42
CA ILE A 10 -1.15 7.98 -1.58
C ILE A 10 -0.34 9.03 -0.83
N SER A 11 -0.12 10.20 -1.44
CA SER A 11 0.56 11.34 -0.84
C SER A 11 -0.20 11.86 0.37
N ARG A 12 -1.50 12.07 0.22
CA ARG A 12 -2.38 12.48 1.32
C ARG A 12 -2.45 11.44 2.43
N ALA A 13 -2.59 10.16 2.07
CA ALA A 13 -2.58 9.09 3.07
C ALA A 13 -1.27 9.07 3.87
N TYR A 14 -0.14 9.30 3.22
CA TYR A 14 1.15 9.34 3.92
C TYR A 14 1.30 10.62 4.78
N GLN A 15 0.78 11.76 4.32
CA GLN A 15 0.72 12.99 5.12
C GLN A 15 -0.09 12.81 6.40
N GLU A 16 -1.24 12.13 6.33
CA GLU A 16 -2.04 11.80 7.52
C GLU A 16 -1.25 10.92 8.51
N ILE A 17 -0.43 9.99 8.01
CA ILE A 17 0.47 9.18 8.86
C ILE A 17 1.52 10.06 9.54
N LEU A 18 2.07 11.07 8.84
CA LEU A 18 2.99 12.04 9.44
C LEU A 18 2.31 12.86 10.56
N GLU A 19 1.02 13.14 10.41
CA GLU A 19 0.20 13.87 11.38
C GLU A 19 -0.31 12.99 12.54
N GLY A 20 -0.02 11.69 12.51
CA GLY A 20 -0.30 10.75 13.60
C GLY A 20 -1.51 9.84 13.38
N GLU A 21 -2.12 9.84 12.19
CA GLU A 21 -3.15 8.87 11.83
C GLU A 21 -2.56 7.46 11.77
N ALA A 22 -3.38 6.47 12.15
CA ALA A 22 -2.96 5.09 12.08
C ALA A 22 -2.72 4.66 10.62
N PRO A 23 -1.56 4.08 10.28
CA PRO A 23 -1.20 3.76 8.89
C PRO A 23 -2.22 2.90 8.15
N TRP A 24 -2.79 1.90 8.82
CA TRP A 24 -3.81 1.04 8.22
C TRP A 24 -5.11 1.79 7.93
N VAL A 25 -5.44 2.86 8.66
CA VAL A 25 -6.63 3.70 8.39
C VAL A 25 -6.39 4.51 7.13
N ALA A 26 -5.32 5.32 7.09
CA ALA A 26 -5.01 6.18 5.95
C ALA A 26 -4.82 5.39 4.64
N ILE A 27 -4.12 4.25 4.70
CA ILE A 27 -3.91 3.37 3.54
C ILE A 27 -5.22 2.70 3.09
N SER A 28 -6.11 2.36 4.02
CA SER A 28 -7.42 1.78 3.66
C SER A 28 -8.29 2.79 2.91
N GLU A 29 -8.24 4.07 3.29
CA GLU A 29 -9.01 5.11 2.61
C GLU A 29 -8.47 5.40 1.20
N PHE A 30 -7.15 5.38 1.03
CA PHE A 30 -6.54 5.37 -0.31
C PHE A 30 -7.01 4.15 -1.13
N ALA A 31 -7.05 2.96 -0.54
CA ALA A 31 -7.53 1.76 -1.23
C ALA A 31 -9.01 1.88 -1.65
N HIS A 32 -9.87 2.56 -0.87
CA HIS A 32 -11.24 2.86 -1.27
C HIS A 32 -11.29 3.78 -2.49
N SER A 33 -10.44 4.80 -2.54
CA SER A 33 -10.32 5.67 -3.71
C SER A 33 -9.83 4.90 -4.95
N TRP A 34 -8.84 4.03 -4.78
CA TRP A 34 -8.24 3.25 -5.87
C TRP A 34 -9.18 2.18 -6.48
N PHE A 35 -9.88 1.42 -5.63
CA PHE A 35 -10.72 0.29 -6.08
C PHE A 35 -12.19 0.66 -6.26
N GLY A 36 -12.69 1.66 -5.53
CA GLY A 36 -14.10 1.99 -5.47
C GLY A 36 -14.44 3.31 -6.14
N TYR A 37 -14.01 4.41 -5.54
CA TYR A 37 -14.54 5.74 -5.86
C TYR A 37 -14.00 6.34 -7.16
N TYR A 38 -12.72 6.13 -7.45
CA TYR A 38 -12.02 6.81 -8.55
C TYR A 38 -11.17 5.88 -9.44
N PRO A 39 -11.66 4.72 -9.91
CA PRO A 39 -10.87 3.83 -10.75
C PRO A 39 -10.43 4.46 -12.08
N GLN A 40 -11.13 5.51 -12.57
CA GLN A 40 -10.73 6.24 -13.79
C GLN A 40 -9.61 7.26 -13.55
N ARG A 41 -9.29 7.59 -12.29
CA ARG A 41 -8.31 8.62 -11.91
C ARG A 41 -7.09 8.04 -11.19
N ARG A 42 -6.82 6.74 -11.36
CA ARG A 42 -5.75 6.02 -10.65
C ARG A 42 -4.37 6.67 -10.80
N GLU A 43 -4.05 7.19 -12.00
CA GLU A 43 -2.81 7.94 -12.22
C GLU A 43 -2.71 9.16 -11.31
N GLU A 44 -3.81 9.91 -11.13
CA GLU A 44 -3.85 11.07 -10.24
C GLU A 44 -3.67 10.68 -8.76
N LEU A 45 -4.17 9.51 -8.36
CA LEU A 45 -4.07 9.04 -6.97
C LEU A 45 -2.63 8.76 -6.52
N VAL A 46 -1.70 8.58 -7.45
CA VAL A 46 -0.31 8.19 -7.16
C VAL A 46 0.74 9.12 -7.76
N ARG A 47 0.31 10.12 -8.54
CA ARG A 47 1.20 11.03 -9.25
C ARG A 47 2.12 11.81 -8.32
N GLU A 48 1.56 12.31 -7.21
CA GLU A 48 2.30 13.15 -6.27
C GLU A 48 3.30 12.32 -5.45
N PRO A 49 4.58 12.73 -5.40
CA PRO A 49 5.60 12.02 -4.61
C PRO A 49 5.37 12.21 -3.11
N ILE A 50 5.97 11.32 -2.32
CA ILE A 50 6.04 11.43 -0.86
C ILE A 50 7.49 11.63 -0.42
N GLU A 51 7.68 12.35 0.68
CA GLU A 51 8.99 12.52 1.31
C GLU A 51 9.10 11.62 2.55
N PRO A 52 10.05 10.67 2.61
CA PRO A 52 10.23 9.81 3.77
C PRO A 52 10.43 10.61 5.06
N GLY A 53 9.75 10.21 6.14
CA GLY A 53 9.84 10.90 7.41
C GLY A 53 11.15 10.60 8.15
N GLU A 54 11.40 11.35 9.21
CA GLU A 54 12.68 11.30 9.94
C GLU A 54 12.81 10.06 10.86
N THR A 55 11.70 9.47 11.28
CA THR A 55 11.74 8.30 12.17
C THR A 55 11.83 7.00 11.38
N GLN A 56 12.31 5.93 12.03
CA GLN A 56 12.37 4.61 11.41
C GLN A 56 10.97 4.13 10.99
N GLU A 57 9.97 4.31 11.84
CA GLU A 57 8.59 3.92 11.55
C GLU A 57 8.03 4.68 10.35
N LEU A 58 8.24 5.99 10.26
CA LEU A 58 7.78 6.77 9.11
C LEU A 58 8.47 6.35 7.82
N ARG A 59 9.79 6.05 7.85
CA ARG A 59 10.47 5.48 6.68
C ARG A 59 9.91 4.12 6.28
N GLN A 60 9.58 3.27 7.24
CA GLN A 60 8.95 1.97 6.96
C GLN A 60 7.61 2.14 6.23
N TRP A 61 6.79 3.09 6.67
CA TRP A 61 5.52 3.39 6.02
C TRP A 61 5.69 4.09 4.67
N ALA A 62 6.70 4.96 4.50
CA ALA A 62 7.04 5.54 3.20
C ALA A 62 7.43 4.46 2.18
N ALA A 63 8.29 3.53 2.59
CA ALA A 63 8.68 2.37 1.78
C ALA A 63 7.49 1.48 1.43
N PHE A 64 6.58 1.27 2.38
CA PHE A 64 5.32 0.56 2.15
C PHE A 64 4.46 1.29 1.12
N CYS A 65 4.24 2.60 1.26
CA CYS A 65 3.48 3.41 0.31
C CYS A 65 4.07 3.35 -1.11
N ALA A 66 5.38 3.52 -1.26
CA ALA A 66 6.04 3.40 -2.56
C ALA A 66 5.88 1.98 -3.17
N ALA A 67 6.06 0.93 -2.36
CA ALA A 67 5.84 -0.45 -2.80
C ALA A 67 4.39 -0.70 -3.25
N SER A 68 3.43 -0.13 -2.51
CA SER A 68 2.01 -0.20 -2.84
C SER A 68 1.69 0.47 -4.16
N VAL A 69 2.22 1.66 -4.42
CA VAL A 69 2.04 2.34 -5.71
C VAL A 69 2.55 1.48 -6.85
N GLU A 70 3.77 0.96 -6.75
CA GLU A 70 4.33 0.11 -7.80
C GLU A 70 3.49 -1.16 -8.02
N TYR A 71 3.10 -1.83 -6.94
CA TYR A 71 2.28 -3.03 -7.00
C TYR A 71 0.94 -2.76 -7.68
N LEU A 72 0.27 -1.68 -7.31
CA LEU A 72 -1.02 -1.31 -7.88
C LEU A 72 -0.90 -0.86 -9.34
N CYS A 73 0.15 -0.11 -9.68
CA CYS A 73 0.41 0.27 -11.08
C CYS A 73 0.65 -0.96 -11.97
N GLN A 74 1.43 -1.93 -11.48
CA GLN A 74 1.65 -3.20 -12.18
C GLN A 74 0.34 -4.02 -12.31
N LYS A 75 -0.44 -4.10 -11.24
CA LYS A 75 -1.70 -4.86 -11.21
C LYS A 75 -2.73 -4.29 -12.17
N ASP A 76 -2.89 -2.98 -12.20
CA ASP A 76 -3.89 -2.29 -13.02
C ASP A 76 -3.35 -1.79 -14.36
N GLN A 77 -2.12 -2.17 -14.71
CA GLN A 77 -1.45 -1.88 -15.98
C GLN A 77 -1.38 -0.38 -16.33
N ILE A 78 -1.14 0.47 -15.33
CA ILE A 78 -0.94 1.91 -15.53
C ILE A 78 0.54 2.29 -15.39
N ALA A 79 0.91 3.46 -15.90
CA ALA A 79 2.27 3.98 -15.79
C ALA A 79 2.64 4.21 -14.31
N CYS A 80 3.72 3.57 -13.86
CA CYS A 80 4.26 3.80 -12.52
C CYS A 80 5.02 5.13 -12.48
N PRO A 81 4.75 6.01 -11.51
CA PRO A 81 5.52 7.24 -11.35
C PRO A 81 7.00 6.99 -11.04
N ASP A 82 7.89 7.81 -11.59
CA ASP A 82 9.35 7.65 -11.42
C ASP A 82 9.81 7.73 -9.96
N TRP A 83 9.15 8.57 -9.16
CA TRP A 83 9.52 8.78 -7.75
C TRP A 83 9.52 7.48 -6.94
N VAL A 84 8.65 6.54 -7.31
CA VAL A 84 8.51 5.24 -6.64
C VAL A 84 9.81 4.43 -6.70
N HIS A 85 10.60 4.62 -7.75
CA HIS A 85 11.87 3.92 -7.97
C HIS A 85 13.06 4.54 -7.22
N ASN A 86 12.84 5.62 -6.46
CA ASN A 86 13.90 6.25 -5.67
C ASN A 86 14.46 5.27 -4.63
N PRO A 87 15.79 5.07 -4.56
CA PRO A 87 16.44 4.23 -3.57
C PRO A 87 16.12 4.59 -2.10
N HIS A 88 15.68 5.82 -1.82
CA HIS A 88 15.26 6.25 -0.47
C HIS A 88 14.11 5.41 0.12
N PHE A 89 13.34 4.72 -0.72
CA PHE A 89 12.28 3.80 -0.28
C PHE A 89 12.76 2.37 -0.02
N SER A 90 14.06 2.10 -0.14
CA SER A 90 14.64 0.81 0.22
C SER A 90 15.11 0.83 1.67
N LEU A 91 14.56 -0.06 2.49
CA LEU A 91 14.91 -0.12 3.90
C LEU A 91 16.20 -0.91 4.11
N PRO A 92 17.07 -0.50 5.06
CA PRO A 92 18.27 -1.28 5.40
C PRO A 92 17.92 -2.57 6.14
N GLU A 93 16.83 -2.56 6.91
CA GLU A 93 16.37 -3.69 7.72
C GLU A 93 14.96 -4.14 7.27
N PRO A 94 14.66 -5.45 7.33
CA PRO A 94 13.34 -5.99 7.05
C PRO A 94 12.21 -5.33 7.87
N PHE A 95 11.19 -4.84 7.18
CA PHE A 95 9.94 -4.38 7.76
C PHE A 95 8.84 -5.42 7.56
N TYR A 96 8.42 -6.07 8.65
CA TYR A 96 7.30 -7.01 8.63
C TYR A 96 6.03 -6.32 9.13
N THR A 97 5.00 -6.28 8.29
CA THR A 97 3.73 -5.61 8.66
C THR A 97 2.92 -6.40 9.69
N HIS A 98 3.23 -7.68 9.90
CA HIS A 98 2.55 -8.54 10.87
C HIS A 98 3.21 -8.48 12.26
N PRO A 99 2.51 -8.05 13.32
CA PRO A 99 3.11 -7.86 14.65
C PRO A 99 3.82 -9.10 15.24
N LEU A 100 3.31 -10.30 14.93
CA LEU A 100 3.90 -11.55 15.41
C LEU A 100 5.19 -11.99 14.69
N ALA A 101 5.58 -11.34 13.59
CA ALA A 101 6.76 -11.72 12.82
C ALA A 101 8.06 -11.63 13.66
N THR A 102 8.14 -10.68 14.58
CA THR A 102 9.28 -10.54 15.51
C THR A 102 9.45 -11.72 16.45
N ARG A 103 8.35 -12.42 16.80
CA ARG A 103 8.34 -13.52 17.79
C ARG A 103 8.23 -14.90 17.17
N LYS A 104 7.83 -14.99 15.90
CA LYS A 104 7.53 -16.26 15.23
C LYS A 104 8.31 -16.35 13.91
N PRO A 105 9.47 -17.03 13.88
CA PRO A 105 10.30 -17.17 12.68
C PRO A 105 9.55 -17.70 11.47
N HIS A 106 8.67 -18.70 11.65
CA HIS A 106 7.84 -19.24 10.57
C HIS A 106 6.88 -18.21 9.94
N ILE A 107 6.50 -17.14 10.66
CA ILE A 107 5.71 -16.05 10.08
C ILE A 107 6.60 -15.17 9.19
N ARG A 108 7.86 -14.93 9.59
CA ARG A 108 8.82 -14.17 8.76
C ARG A 108 9.11 -14.89 7.45
N GLU A 109 9.48 -16.16 7.53
CA GLU A 109 9.76 -17.00 6.36
C GLU A 109 8.58 -17.02 5.38
N ARG A 110 7.37 -17.15 5.92
CA ARG A 110 6.15 -17.09 5.11
C ARG A 110 5.96 -15.72 4.44
N LEU A 111 6.15 -14.62 5.17
CA LEU A 111 6.01 -13.27 4.60
C LEU A 111 7.09 -12.99 3.55
N GLU A 112 8.31 -13.48 3.73
CA GLU A 112 9.39 -13.38 2.74
C GLU A 112 9.09 -14.17 1.47
N GLN A 113 8.44 -15.32 1.59
CA GLN A 113 8.00 -16.13 0.45
C GLN A 113 6.78 -15.55 -0.26
N GLU A 114 5.84 -14.95 0.47
CA GLU A 114 4.57 -14.46 -0.07
C GLU A 114 4.61 -12.99 -0.52
N ALA A 115 5.59 -12.20 -0.06
CA ALA A 115 5.64 -10.76 -0.34
C ALA A 115 5.69 -10.50 -1.86
N PRO A 116 4.83 -9.62 -2.39
CA PRO A 116 4.90 -9.27 -3.80
C PRO A 116 6.25 -8.61 -4.14
N PRO A 117 6.78 -8.80 -5.36
CA PRO A 117 8.12 -8.32 -5.74
C PRO A 117 8.35 -6.82 -5.49
N ALA A 118 7.32 -5.98 -5.69
CA ALA A 118 7.36 -4.55 -5.43
C ALA A 118 7.65 -4.22 -3.95
N PHE A 119 7.19 -5.04 -3.01
CA PHE A 119 7.45 -4.89 -1.58
C PHE A 119 8.80 -5.52 -1.20
N ALA A 120 9.05 -6.74 -1.66
CA ALA A 120 10.23 -7.51 -1.28
C ALA A 120 11.54 -6.78 -1.64
N LYS A 121 11.61 -6.15 -2.81
CA LYS A 121 12.81 -5.39 -3.24
C LYS A 121 13.12 -4.16 -2.37
N ARG A 122 12.18 -3.71 -1.54
CA ARG A 122 12.33 -2.60 -0.59
C ARG A 122 12.52 -3.07 0.86
N ASN A 123 12.74 -4.37 1.07
CA ASN A 123 12.74 -5.00 2.40
C ASN A 123 11.42 -4.84 3.15
N VAL A 124 10.30 -4.73 2.43
CA VAL A 124 8.96 -4.72 3.02
C VAL A 124 8.31 -6.09 2.83
N TYR A 125 7.91 -6.73 3.92
CA TYR A 125 7.37 -8.08 3.94
C TYR A 125 5.94 -8.06 4.47
N CYS A 126 5.00 -8.16 3.52
CA CYS A 126 3.57 -8.18 3.76
C CYS A 126 2.95 -9.44 3.14
N THR A 127 1.70 -9.73 3.52
CA THR A 127 0.94 -10.82 2.93
C THR A 127 0.62 -10.52 1.45
N ASN A 128 0.55 -11.56 0.61
CA ASN A 128 0.11 -11.44 -0.78
C ASN A 128 -1.34 -10.95 -0.95
N ARG A 129 -2.09 -10.83 0.16
CA ARG A 129 -3.45 -10.29 0.23
C ARG A 129 -3.52 -8.88 0.80
N VAL A 130 -2.41 -8.13 0.80
CA VAL A 130 -2.33 -6.77 1.35
C VAL A 130 -3.41 -5.82 0.79
N TYR A 131 -3.83 -6.01 -0.47
CA TYR A 131 -4.92 -5.28 -1.11
C TYR A 131 -6.09 -6.18 -1.52
N ALA A 132 -6.30 -7.31 -0.84
CA ALA A 132 -7.50 -8.11 -1.06
C ALA A 132 -8.72 -7.29 -0.65
N ASN A 133 -9.52 -6.90 -1.65
CA ASN A 133 -10.67 -6.02 -1.45
C ASN A 133 -11.98 -6.76 -1.78
N LYS A 134 -13.11 -6.21 -1.29
CA LYS A 134 -14.45 -6.75 -1.56
C LYS A 134 -14.91 -6.56 -3.01
N TYR A 135 -14.31 -5.64 -3.76
CA TYR A 135 -14.68 -5.32 -5.14
C TYR A 135 -14.21 -6.40 -6.12
N GLU A 136 -13.21 -7.20 -5.72
CA GLU A 136 -12.63 -8.29 -6.50
C GLU A 136 -13.04 -9.68 -5.98
N ALA A 137 -13.89 -9.76 -4.96
CA ALA A 137 -14.43 -11.03 -4.51
C ALA A 137 -15.27 -11.65 -5.65
N PRO A 138 -15.03 -12.92 -6.05
CA PRO A 138 -15.91 -13.57 -6.99
C PRO A 138 -17.34 -13.55 -6.44
N PRO A 139 -18.37 -13.37 -7.29
CA PRO A 139 -19.74 -13.32 -6.83
C PRO A 139 -20.02 -14.54 -5.96
N VAL A 140 -20.55 -14.31 -4.75
CA VAL A 140 -20.96 -15.36 -3.84
C VAL A 140 -21.94 -16.25 -4.60
N ARG A 141 -21.51 -17.45 -5.03
CA ARG A 141 -22.41 -18.45 -5.57
C ARG A 141 -23.39 -18.77 -4.46
N ARG A 142 -24.60 -18.22 -4.55
CA ARG A 142 -25.71 -18.66 -3.72
C ARG A 142 -25.83 -20.16 -3.95
N ARG A 143 -25.65 -20.94 -2.88
CA ARG A 143 -26.03 -22.36 -2.89
C ARG A 143 -27.51 -22.39 -3.20
N THR A 144 -27.85 -22.83 -4.42
CA THR A 144 -29.19 -23.32 -4.72
C THR A 144 -29.42 -24.52 -3.82
N ALA A 145 -30.35 -24.35 -2.88
CA ALA A 145 -30.98 -25.44 -2.16
C ALA A 145 -32.00 -26.12 -3.09
#